data_AF-A0A7G8XCK5-F1
#
_entry.id   AF-A0A7G8XCK5-F1
#
_cell.length_a   1.000
_cell.length_b   1.000
_cell.length_c   1.000
_cell.angle_alpha   90.00
_cell.angle_beta   90.00
_cell.angle_gamma   90.00
#
_symmetry.space_group_name_H-M   'P 1'
#
loop_
_entity.id
_entity.type
_entity.pdbx_description
1 polymer ?
#
loop_
_entity_poly.entity_id
_entity_poly.type
_entity_poly.pdbx_seq_one_letter_code
_entity_poly.pdbx_strand_id
1 'polypeptide(L)'
;MKEVIIALVSSSITIIITSFFNYHFQLMKEIRNEAVKYKTEILKNVYTPVLKLLVAAIVPGDGYDGITKESFFEIEDVIKRNYELVDPDLDSIIWSIKKEIRWEHYEDSLKLFDKNKRLLHHVELNFNFYRKQLGLPFNKTKLKKS
;
A
#
# COMPACT_ATOMS: atom_id res chain seq x y z
N MET A 1 5.36 -17.01 59.84
CA MET A 1 6.58 -16.84 59.01
C MET A 1 6.52 -17.59 57.69
N LYS A 2 6.22 -18.91 57.66
CA LYS A 2 6.12 -19.67 56.40
C LYS A 2 5.09 -19.11 55.40
N GLU A 3 3.91 -18.72 55.87
CA GLU A 3 2.86 -18.13 55.02
C GLU A 3 3.27 -16.81 54.37
N VAL A 4 3.98 -15.95 55.11
CA VAL A 4 4.50 -14.67 54.60
C VAL A 4 5.56 -14.91 53.52
N ILE A 5 6.43 -15.91 53.70
CA ILE A 5 7.44 -16.30 52.71
C ILE A 5 6.77 -16.85 51.44
N ILE A 6 5.77 -17.72 51.59
CA ILE A 6 5.01 -18.26 50.44
C ILE A 6 4.29 -17.15 49.69
N ALA A 7 3.65 -16.21 50.42
CA ALA A 7 3.00 -15.05 49.82
C ALA A 7 3.99 -14.20 49.01
N LEU A 8 5.15 -13.87 49.58
CA LEU A 8 6.21 -13.10 48.90
C LEU A 8 6.77 -13.80 47.66
N VAL A 9 6.98 -15.11 47.72
CA VAL A 9 7.43 -15.89 46.56
C VAL A 9 6.34 -15.91 45.48
N SER A 10 5.08 -16.14 45.85
CA SER A 10 3.96 -16.17 44.92
C SER A 10 3.72 -14.81 44.25
N SER A 11 3.83 -13.70 44.98
CA SER A 11 3.70 -12.35 44.42
C SER A 11 4.87 -12.03 43.49
N SER A 12 6.09 -12.43 43.85
CA SER A 12 7.28 -12.21 43.02
C SER A 12 7.19 -12.97 41.69
N ILE A 13 6.79 -14.23 41.73
CA ILE A 13 6.56 -15.05 40.53
C ILE A 13 5.44 -14.43 39.68
N THR A 14 4.34 -13.99 40.30
CA THR A 14 3.22 -13.35 39.59
C THR A 14 3.68 -12.07 38.88
N ILE A 15 4.49 -11.24 39.53
CA ILE A 15 5.04 -10.01 38.94
C ILE A 15 5.93 -10.35 37.73
N ILE A 16 6.80 -11.35 37.85
CA ILE A 16 7.69 -11.78 36.76
C ILE A 16 6.87 -12.26 35.57
N ILE A 17 5.89 -13.13 35.79
CA ILE A 17 5.02 -13.67 34.73
C ILE A 17 4.23 -12.54 34.06
N THR A 18 3.60 -11.68 34.86
CA THR A 18 2.79 -10.58 34.34
C THR A 18 3.63 -9.58 33.54
N SER A 19 4.83 -9.26 34.02
CA SER A 19 5.78 -8.39 33.32
C SER A 19 6.20 -8.97 31.97
N PHE A 20 6.50 -10.27 31.93
CA PHE A 20 6.84 -10.98 30.69
C PHE A 20 5.70 -10.91 29.65
N PHE A 21 4.47 -11.24 30.06
CA PHE A 21 3.32 -11.16 29.16
C PHE A 21 3.02 -9.73 28.71
N ASN A 22 3.09 -8.75 29.62
CA ASN A 22 2.91 -7.34 29.27
C ASN A 22 3.91 -6.88 28.21
N TYR A 23 5.19 -7.20 28.41
CA TYR A 23 6.23 -6.87 27.42
C TYR A 23 5.94 -7.54 26.07
N HIS A 24 5.60 -8.82 26.07
CA HIS A 24 5.28 -9.55 24.83
C HIS A 24 4.09 -8.94 24.09
N PHE A 25 2.99 -8.65 24.79
CA PHE A 25 1.82 -8.02 24.18
C PHE A 25 2.10 -6.61 23.69
N GLN A 26 2.94 -5.86 24.39
CA GLN A 26 3.33 -4.52 23.98
C GLN A 26 4.15 -4.55 22.68
N LEU A 27 5.12 -5.46 22.58
CA LEU A 27 5.91 -5.65 21.36
C LEU A 27 5.02 -6.06 20.17
N MET A 28 4.10 -7.00 20.37
CA MET A 28 3.12 -7.39 19.34
C MET A 28 2.23 -6.22 18.90
N LYS A 29 1.82 -5.37 19.85
CA LYS A 29 1.02 -4.16 19.57
C LYS A 29 1.83 -3.15 18.76
N GLU A 30 3.10 -2.93 19.09
CA GLU A 30 3.99 -2.01 18.38
C GLU A 30 4.23 -2.45 16.94
N ILE A 31 4.56 -3.73 16.71
CA ILE A 31 4.70 -4.30 15.36
C ILE A 31 3.41 -4.09 14.56
N ARG A 32 2.25 -4.39 15.17
CA ARG A 32 0.96 -4.21 14.50
C ARG A 32 0.68 -2.75 14.18
N ASN A 33 1.02 -1.82 15.08
CA ASN A 33 0.83 -0.40 14.88
C ASN A 33 1.68 0.14 13.74
N GLU A 34 2.96 -0.26 13.66
CA GLU A 34 3.83 0.11 12.53
C GLU A 34 3.32 -0.46 11.21
N ALA A 35 2.89 -1.73 11.20
CA ALA A 35 2.29 -2.32 10.01
C ALA A 35 1.01 -1.59 9.56
N VAL A 36 0.15 -1.18 10.50
CA VAL A 36 -1.06 -0.38 10.20
C VAL A 36 -0.68 1.01 9.70
N LYS A 37 0.35 1.63 10.29
CA LYS A 37 0.85 2.94 9.87
C LYS A 37 1.36 2.90 8.43
N TYR A 38 2.24 1.98 8.10
CA TYR A 38 2.71 1.77 6.72
C TYR A 38 1.55 1.57 5.74
N LYS A 39 0.62 0.65 6.05
CA LYS A 39 -0.57 0.38 5.22
C LYS A 39 -1.43 1.62 5.00
N THR A 40 -1.54 2.48 6.02
CA THR A 40 -2.31 3.73 5.94
C THR A 40 -1.58 4.76 5.09
N GLU A 41 -0.27 4.90 5.27
CA GLU A 41 0.56 5.85 4.53
C GLU A 41 0.63 5.50 3.05
N ILE A 42 0.91 4.25 2.68
CA ILE A 42 0.96 3.83 1.27
C ILE A 42 -0.40 3.97 0.59
N LEU A 43 -1.49 3.63 1.28
CA LEU A 43 -2.84 3.80 0.75
C LEU A 43 -3.15 5.28 0.50
N LYS A 44 -2.83 6.16 1.45
CA LYS A 44 -3.17 7.58 1.39
C LYS A 44 -2.27 8.35 0.42
N ASN A 45 -0.97 8.11 0.46
CA ASN A 45 0.02 8.94 -0.22
C ASN A 45 0.43 8.39 -1.60
N VAL A 46 0.24 7.08 -1.85
CA VAL A 46 0.59 6.45 -3.13
C VAL A 46 -0.67 5.99 -3.87
N TYR A 47 -1.35 4.95 -3.39
CA TYR A 47 -2.40 4.34 -4.21
C TYR A 47 -3.63 5.21 -4.41
N THR A 48 -4.04 6.02 -3.41
CA THR A 48 -5.19 6.94 -3.57
C THR A 48 -4.95 7.99 -4.65
N PRO A 49 -3.87 8.80 -4.60
CA PRO A 49 -3.61 9.80 -5.63
C PRO A 49 -3.35 9.18 -7.00
N VAL A 50 -2.59 8.07 -7.08
CA VAL A 50 -2.35 7.39 -8.36
C VAL A 50 -3.66 6.85 -8.94
N LEU A 51 -4.51 6.21 -8.14
CA LEU A 51 -5.80 5.71 -8.62
C LEU A 51 -6.70 6.86 -9.10
N LYS A 52 -6.67 8.02 -8.44
CA LYS A 52 -7.43 9.20 -8.87
C LYS A 52 -7.04 9.64 -10.28
N LEU A 53 -5.74 9.67 -10.59
CA LEU A 53 -5.21 10.01 -11.91
C LEU A 53 -5.61 8.97 -12.95
N LEU A 54 -5.52 7.68 -12.61
CA LEU A 54 -5.87 6.59 -13.52
C LEU A 54 -7.37 6.53 -13.82
N VAL A 55 -8.23 6.79 -12.82
CA VAL A 55 -9.68 6.83 -12.99
C VAL A 55 -10.12 8.04 -13.82
N ALA A 56 -9.39 9.15 -13.77
CA ALA A 56 -9.67 10.31 -14.63
C ALA A 56 -9.49 9.98 -16.13
N ALA A 57 -8.69 8.96 -16.47
CA ALA A 57 -8.52 8.48 -17.84
C ALA A 57 -9.59 7.44 -18.27
N ILE A 58 -10.55 7.10 -17.40
CA ILE A 58 -11.64 6.19 -17.74
C ILE A 58 -12.78 6.98 -18.38
N VAL A 59 -13.09 6.67 -19.64
CA VAL A 59 -14.23 7.24 -20.35
C VAL A 59 -15.48 6.40 -20.04
N PRO A 60 -16.60 7.00 -19.59
CA PRO A 60 -17.84 6.27 -19.37
C PRO A 60 -18.33 5.58 -20.65
N GLY A 61 -18.51 4.26 -20.59
CA GLY A 61 -18.93 3.44 -21.74
C GLY A 61 -17.77 2.72 -22.44
N ASP A 62 -16.66 3.43 -22.69
CA ASP A 62 -15.50 2.89 -23.42
C ASP A 62 -14.47 2.23 -22.50
N GLY A 63 -14.44 2.64 -21.23
CA GLY A 63 -13.54 2.09 -20.22
C GLY A 63 -12.19 2.80 -20.19
N TYR A 64 -11.14 2.06 -19.84
CA TYR A 64 -9.78 2.60 -19.74
C TYR A 64 -9.00 2.34 -21.02
N ASP A 65 -8.54 3.42 -21.65
CA ASP A 65 -7.78 3.40 -22.92
C ASP A 65 -6.27 3.57 -22.74
N GLY A 66 -5.83 3.86 -21.52
CA GLY A 66 -4.44 4.17 -21.18
C GLY A 66 -4.30 5.56 -20.58
N ILE A 67 -3.05 5.98 -20.37
CA ILE A 67 -2.70 7.29 -19.82
C ILE A 67 -1.84 8.08 -20.80
N THR A 68 -2.02 9.40 -20.81
CA THR A 68 -1.13 10.29 -21.56
C THR A 68 0.22 10.42 -20.87
N LYS A 69 1.19 11.00 -21.59
CA LYS A 69 2.52 11.30 -21.04
C LYS A 69 2.46 12.25 -19.85
N GLU A 70 1.59 13.25 -19.90
CA GLU A 70 1.38 14.22 -18.81
C GLU A 70 0.84 13.52 -17.57
N SER A 71 -0.21 12.71 -17.73
CA SER A 71 -0.80 11.92 -16.65
C SER A 71 0.22 10.97 -16.03
N PHE A 72 1.07 10.34 -16.86
CA PHE A 72 2.15 9.49 -16.38
C PHE A 72 3.18 10.27 -15.54
N PHE A 73 3.59 11.47 -15.94
CA PHE A 73 4.55 12.26 -15.16
C PHE A 73 3.97 12.72 -13.82
N GLU A 74 2.67 13.01 -13.76
CA GLU A 74 2.00 13.27 -12.47
C GLU A 74 2.03 12.04 -11.56
N ILE A 75 1.79 10.84 -12.11
CA ILE A 75 1.92 9.57 -11.37
C ILE A 75 3.36 9.35 -10.91
N GLU A 76 4.34 9.55 -11.80
CA GLU A 76 5.76 9.39 -11.50
C GLU A 76 6.19 10.34 -10.37
N ASP A 77 5.68 11.57 -10.33
CA ASP A 77 5.96 12.54 -9.28
C ASP A 77 5.37 12.14 -7.92
N VAL A 78 4.18 11.54 -7.90
CA VAL A 78 3.62 10.94 -6.66
C VAL A 78 4.54 9.84 -6.14
N ILE A 79 5.02 8.97 -7.03
CA ILE A 79 5.84 7.81 -6.68
C ILE A 79 7.23 8.25 -6.21
N LYS A 80 7.87 9.21 -6.89
CA LYS A 80 9.17 9.77 -6.49
C LYS A 80 9.14 10.43 -5.11
N ARG A 81 8.05 11.14 -4.78
CA ARG A 81 7.90 11.82 -3.48
C ARG A 81 7.66 10.86 -2.30
N ASN A 82 7.33 9.61 -2.59
CA ASN A 82 7.00 8.58 -1.59
C ASN A 82 7.77 7.27 -1.87
N TYR A 83 9.00 7.38 -2.39
CA TYR A 83 9.78 6.23 -2.87
C TYR A 83 10.01 5.16 -1.79
N GLU A 84 10.05 5.56 -0.53
CA GLU A 84 10.21 4.69 0.64
C GLU A 84 9.01 3.79 0.90
N LEU A 85 7.84 4.16 0.36
CA LEU A 85 6.61 3.39 0.49
C LEU A 85 6.38 2.44 -0.69
N VAL A 86 7.07 2.66 -1.82
CA VAL A 86 6.78 2.00 -3.10
C VAL A 86 7.34 0.59 -3.13
N ASP A 87 6.50 -0.37 -3.52
CA ASP A 87 6.90 -1.76 -3.69
C ASP A 87 7.66 -1.97 -5.03
N PRO A 88 8.51 -3.00 -5.13
CA PRO A 88 9.30 -3.25 -6.34
C PRO A 88 8.48 -3.50 -7.61
N ASP A 89 7.27 -4.05 -7.49
CA ASP A 89 6.42 -4.35 -8.65
C ASP A 89 5.85 -3.06 -9.23
N LEU A 90 5.38 -2.15 -8.38
CA LEU A 90 4.95 -0.82 -8.80
C LEU A 90 6.11 -0.05 -9.47
N ASP A 91 7.29 -0.03 -8.85
CA ASP A 91 8.47 0.63 -9.43
C ASP A 91 8.85 0.05 -10.81
N SER A 92 8.80 -1.27 -10.95
CA SER A 92 9.05 -1.96 -12.22
C SER A 92 8.06 -1.55 -13.31
N ILE A 93 6.77 -1.44 -12.99
CA ILE A 93 5.74 -1.00 -13.93
C ILE A 93 6.02 0.44 -14.39
N ILE A 94 6.33 1.35 -13.47
CA ILE A 94 6.64 2.74 -13.79
C ILE A 94 7.89 2.84 -14.66
N TRP A 95 8.93 2.07 -14.35
CA TRP A 95 10.13 2.04 -15.17
C TRP A 95 9.88 1.53 -16.59
N SER A 96 9.02 0.51 -16.75
CA SER A 96 8.59 0.00 -18.05
C SER A 96 7.94 1.10 -18.89
N ILE A 97 6.96 1.80 -18.32
CA ILE A 97 6.24 2.87 -19.04
C ILE A 97 7.17 4.03 -19.36
N LYS A 98 8.05 4.41 -18.43
CA LYS A 98 9.07 5.45 -18.66
C LYS A 98 10.00 5.10 -19.82
N LYS A 99 10.36 3.82 -19.96
CA LYS A 99 11.19 3.32 -21.06
C LYS A 99 10.45 3.43 -22.40
N GLU A 100 9.17 3.05 -22.43
CA GLU A 100 8.29 3.22 -23.60
C GLU A 100 8.23 4.68 -24.03
N ILE A 101 7.97 5.61 -23.10
CA ILE A 101 7.94 7.06 -23.38
C ILE A 101 9.28 7.58 -23.91
N ARG A 102 10.41 7.05 -23.43
CA ARG A 102 11.75 7.48 -23.87
C ARG A 102 12.07 7.02 -25.29
N TRP A 103 11.66 5.79 -25.65
CA TRP A 103 11.94 5.20 -26.95
C TRP A 103 11.10 5.80 -28.07
N GLU A 104 9.96 6.37 -27.72
CA GLU A 104 9.13 7.08 -28.66
C GLU A 104 9.63 8.52 -28.78
N HIS A 105 10.14 8.88 -29.95
CA HIS A 105 10.53 10.25 -30.25
C HIS A 105 9.34 11.18 -29.98
N TYR A 106 9.64 12.30 -29.30
CA TYR A 106 8.78 13.25 -28.60
C TYR A 106 7.54 13.83 -29.33
N GLU A 107 7.17 13.36 -30.52
CA GLU A 107 6.29 14.08 -31.44
C GLU A 107 4.78 13.89 -31.21
N ASP A 108 4.33 12.85 -30.49
CA ASP A 108 2.89 12.59 -30.33
C ASP A 108 2.42 12.68 -28.87
N SER A 109 1.96 13.88 -28.48
CA SER A 109 1.37 14.15 -27.17
C SER A 109 0.05 13.40 -26.91
N LEU A 110 -0.62 12.91 -27.96
CA LEU A 110 -1.89 12.18 -27.85
C LEU A 110 -1.70 10.68 -27.66
N LYS A 111 -0.46 10.21 -27.62
CA LYS A 111 -0.19 8.79 -27.45
C LYS A 111 -0.50 8.32 -26.04
N LEU A 112 -1.23 7.20 -25.99
CA LEU A 112 -1.63 6.54 -24.76
C LEU A 112 -0.67 5.41 -24.39
N PHE A 113 -0.23 5.41 -23.15
CA PHE A 113 0.58 4.38 -22.50
C PHE A 113 -0.27 3.52 -21.57
N ASP A 114 0.25 2.42 -21.04
CA ASP A 114 -0.50 1.48 -20.18
C ASP A 114 -1.79 0.92 -20.81
N LYS A 115 -1.86 0.79 -22.15
CA LYS A 115 -3.05 0.25 -22.85
C LYS A 115 -3.45 -1.16 -22.36
N ASN A 116 -2.50 -1.93 -21.87
CA ASN A 116 -2.70 -3.26 -21.29
C ASN A 116 -3.18 -3.22 -19.83
N LYS A 117 -3.43 -2.04 -19.26
CA LYS A 117 -4.00 -1.85 -17.92
C LYS A 117 -3.13 -2.39 -16.80
N ARG A 118 -1.81 -2.56 -17.02
CA ARG A 118 -0.91 -3.14 -16.01
C ARG A 118 -0.84 -2.26 -14.78
N LEU A 119 -0.63 -0.95 -14.97
CA LEU A 119 -0.57 0.00 -13.87
C LEU A 119 -1.93 0.15 -13.20
N LEU A 120 -3.00 0.33 -13.99
CA LEU A 120 -4.37 0.38 -13.46
C LEU A 120 -4.70 -0.84 -12.60
N HIS A 121 -4.47 -2.04 -13.12
CA HIS A 121 -4.82 -3.27 -12.41
C HIS A 121 -4.03 -3.43 -11.12
N HIS A 122 -2.72 -3.20 -11.18
CA HIS A 122 -1.85 -3.26 -10.01
C HIS A 122 -2.31 -2.27 -8.92
N VAL A 123 -2.59 -1.02 -9.29
CA VAL A 123 -3.04 0.03 -8.35
C VAL A 123 -4.41 -0.29 -7.78
N GLU A 124 -5.38 -0.72 -8.59
CA GLU A 124 -6.71 -1.11 -8.12
C GLU A 124 -6.67 -2.30 -7.15
N LEU A 125 -5.87 -3.32 -7.47
CA LEU A 125 -5.69 -4.49 -6.62
C LEU A 125 -5.11 -4.10 -5.27
N ASN A 126 -4.00 -3.36 -5.27
CA ASN A 126 -3.32 -2.99 -4.04
C ASN A 126 -4.13 -1.98 -3.22
N PHE A 127 -4.72 -0.97 -3.84
CA PHE A 127 -5.66 -0.04 -3.18
C PHE A 127 -6.74 -0.81 -2.42
N ASN A 128 -7.35 -1.79 -3.07
CA ASN A 128 -8.42 -2.58 -2.49
C ASN A 128 -7.93 -3.59 -1.44
N PHE A 129 -6.73 -4.15 -1.62
CA PHE A 129 -6.05 -5.00 -0.64
C PHE A 129 -5.78 -4.23 0.66
N TYR A 130 -5.16 -3.05 0.57
CA TYR A 130 -4.86 -2.22 1.75
C TYR A 130 -6.13 -1.76 2.46
N ARG A 131 -7.20 -1.41 1.72
CA ARG A 131 -8.50 -1.12 2.32
C ARG A 131 -9.05 -2.30 3.13
N LYS A 132 -9.00 -3.52 2.57
CA LYS A 132 -9.40 -4.73 3.30
C LYS A 132 -8.54 -4.94 4.55
N GLN A 133 -7.22 -4.79 4.45
CA GLN A 133 -6.29 -4.97 5.56
C GLN A 133 -6.51 -3.97 6.71
N LEU A 134 -7.02 -2.77 6.39
CA LEU A 134 -7.34 -1.71 7.35
C LEU A 134 -8.79 -1.77 7.84
N GLY A 135 -9.60 -2.74 7.40
CA GLY A 135 -11.03 -2.83 7.75
C GLY A 135 -11.90 -1.76 7.11
N LEU A 136 -11.43 -1.10 6.05
CA LEU A 136 -12.16 -0.10 5.28
C LEU A 136 -13.10 -0.79 4.27
N PRO A 137 -14.16 -0.12 3.76
CA PRO A 137 -15.01 -0.69 2.73
C PRO A 137 -14.17 -1.09 1.51
N PHE A 138 -14.35 -2.30 0.99
CA PHE A 138 -13.55 -2.83 -0.12
C PHE A 138 -14.42 -3.64 -1.08
N ASN A 139 -13.97 -3.74 -2.33
CA ASN A 139 -14.65 -4.51 -3.36
C ASN A 139 -14.19 -5.97 -3.35
N LYS A 140 -15.06 -6.90 -2.95
CA LYS A 140 -14.74 -8.34 -2.88
C LYS A 140 -14.42 -8.95 -4.24
N THR A 141 -14.96 -8.41 -5.35
CA THR A 141 -14.76 -9.01 -6.68
C THR A 141 -13.37 -8.75 -7.23
N LYS A 142 -12.77 -7.60 -6.90
CA LYS A 142 -11.42 -7.22 -7.32
C LYS A 142 -10.33 -8.11 -6.71
N LEU A 143 -10.53 -8.65 -5.51
CA LEU A 143 -9.55 -9.54 -4.84
C LEU A 143 -9.55 -10.99 -5.32
N LYS A 144 -10.57 -11.41 -6.07
CA LYS A 144 -10.67 -12.80 -6.58
C LYS A 144 -10.00 -13.00 -7.94
N LYS A 145 -9.55 -11.92 -8.58
CA LYS A 145 -8.98 -11.93 -9.93
C LYS A 145 -7.45 -11.81 -9.95
N SER A 146 -6.80 -12.00 -8.80
CA SER A 146 -5.34 -12.10 -8.66
C SER A 146 -4.87 -13.53 -8.91
#